data_AF-A0A967SXH7-F1
#
_entry.id   AF-A0A967SXH7-F1
#
_cell.length_a   1.000
_cell.length_b   1.000
_cell.length_c   1.000
_cell.angle_alpha   90.00
_cell.angle_beta   90.00
_cell.angle_gamma   90.00
#
_symmetry.space_group_name_H-M   'P 1'
#
loop_
_entity.id
_entity.type
_entity.pdbx_description
1 polymer ?
#
loop_
_entity_poly.entity_id
_entity_poly.type
_entity_poly.pdbx_seq_one_letter_code
_entity_poly.pdbx_strand_id
1 'polypeptide(L)' 'MNEDFAILLVQEGDSPRDQWALHKDTTIIGREDNCDVVISNRQVSRRHA' A
#
# COMPACT_ATOMS: atom_id res chain seq x y z
N MET A 1 16.75 10.86 16.65
CA MET A 1 15.71 9.91 17.12
C MET A 1 15.55 8.90 16.01
N ASN A 2 15.65 7.61 16.30
CA ASN A 2 15.20 6.59 15.35
C ASN A 2 13.70 6.44 15.59
N GLU A 3 12.89 6.75 14.58
CA GLU A 3 11.47 6.43 14.60
C GLU A 3 11.29 5.02 14.06
N ASP A 4 10.67 4.16 14.86
CA ASP A 4 10.27 2.83 14.43
C ASP A 4 8.98 2.94 13.60
N PHE A 5 8.95 2.31 12.44
CA PHE A 5 7.78 2.25 11.58
C PHE A 5 7.67 0.88 10.93
N ALA A 6 6.43 0.48 10.65
CA ALA A 6 6.15 -0.76 9.95
C ALA A 6 6.39 -0.59 8.44
N ILE A 7 6.76 -1.70 7.78
CA ILE A 7 6.82 -1.79 6.33
C ILE A 7 5.73 -2.75 5.87
N LEU A 8 4.90 -2.32 4.92
CA LEU A 8 4.05 -3.19 4.14
C LEU A 8 4.83 -3.70 2.93
N LEU A 9 5.02 -5.01 2.80
CA LEU A 9 5.71 -5.62 1.66
C LEU A 9 4.74 -6.44 0.80
N VAL A 10 4.86 -6.31 -0.52
CA VAL A 10 4.22 -7.25 -1.45
C VAL A 10 4.96 -8.57 -1.45
N GLN A 11 4.30 -9.64 -1.04
CA GLN A 11 4.87 -11.00 -1.09
C GLN A 11 4.63 -11.68 -2.45
N GLU A 12 3.46 -11.50 -3.04
CA GLU A 12 3.04 -12.14 -4.28
C GLU A 12 2.15 -11.18 -5.12
N GLY A 13 2.12 -11.37 -6.44
CA GLY A 13 1.28 -10.60 -7.37
C GLY A 13 2.07 -9.92 -8.49
N ASP A 14 1.45 -8.91 -9.11
CA ASP A 14 1.93 -8.25 -10.33
C ASP A 14 3.13 -7.31 -10.09
N SER A 15 3.33 -6.85 -8.85
CA SER A 15 4.45 -5.99 -8.46
C SER A 15 5.23 -6.57 -7.27
N PRO A 16 5.83 -7.76 -7.41
CA PRO A 16 6.58 -8.36 -6.33
C PRO A 16 7.80 -7.47 -6.06
N ARG A 17 8.04 -7.13 -4.78
CA ARG A 17 9.08 -6.22 -4.22
C ARG A 17 8.66 -4.78 -3.94
N ASP A 18 7.44 -4.37 -4.27
CA ASP A 18 6.96 -3.08 -3.77
C ASP A 18 6.87 -3.10 -2.25
N GLN A 19 7.24 -1.98 -1.64
CA GLN A 19 7.19 -1.79 -0.20
C GLN A 19 6.80 -0.36 0.14
N TRP A 20 5.98 -0.21 1.17
CA TRP A 20 5.53 1.09 1.66
C TRP A 20 5.80 1.20 3.15
N ALA A 21 6.39 2.32 3.55
CA ALA A 21 6.56 2.65 4.95
C ALA A 21 5.26 3.22 5.52
N LEU A 22 4.78 2.62 6.62
CA LEU A 22 3.53 3.00 7.27
C LEU A 22 3.81 4.06 8.34
N HIS A 23 3.91 5.31 7.91
CA HIS A 23 4.17 6.46 8.79
C HIS A 23 2.89 7.19 9.24
N LYS A 24 1.74 6.85 8.66
CA LYS A 24 0.46 7.51 8.93
C LYS A 24 -0.40 6.66 9.87
N ASP A 25 -1.25 7.33 10.65
CA ASP A 25 -2.27 6.66 11.50
C ASP A 25 -3.27 5.83 10.69
N THR A 26 -3.46 6.17 9.41
CA THR A 26 -4.33 5.44 8.49
C THR A 26 -3.70 5.41 7.11
N THR A 27 -3.72 4.23 6.47
CA THR A 27 -3.20 4.00 5.13
C THR A 27 -4.33 3.41 4.29
N ILE A 28 -4.72 4.11 3.22
CA ILE A 28 -5.75 3.66 2.29
C ILE A 28 -5.12 2.85 1.17
N ILE A 29 -5.65 1.65 0.94
CA ILE A 29 -5.20 0.74 -0.11
C ILE A 29 -6.29 0.66 -1.18
N GLY A 30 -5.94 0.81 -2.45
CA GLY A 30 -6.92 0.74 -3.53
C GLY A 30 -6.31 0.87 -4.92
N ARG A 31 -7.16 0.84 -5.96
CA ARG A 31 -6.71 0.99 -7.36
C ARG A 31 -6.69 2.43 -7.88
N GLU A 32 -7.26 3.38 -7.13
CA GLU A 32 -7.22 4.79 -7.52
C GLU A 32 -5.90 5.44 -7.11
N ASP A 33 -5.47 6.44 -7.87
CA ASP A 33 -4.25 7.22 -7.66
C ASP A 33 -4.28 8.11 -6.41
N ASN A 34 -5.46 8.28 -5.81
CA ASN A 34 -5.67 9.00 -4.54
C ASN A 34 -5.41 8.13 -3.29
N CYS A 35 -5.10 6.85 -3.44
CA CYS A 35 -4.79 5.95 -2.33
C CYS A 35 -3.32 6.07 -1.91
N ASP A 36 -3.03 5.76 -0.64
CA ASP A 36 -1.65 5.74 -0.13
C ASP A 36 -0.84 4.57 -0.71
N VAL A 37 -1.51 3.42 -0.88
CA VAL A 37 -0.98 2.24 -1.56
C VAL A 37 -1.84 1.96 -2.77
N VAL A 38 -1.28 2.18 -3.95
CA VAL A 38 -1.96 1.98 -5.22
C VAL A 38 -1.64 0.60 -5.77
N ILE A 39 -2.66 -0.26 -5.87
CA ILE A 39 -2.59 -1.55 -6.55
C ILE A 39 -3.36 -1.42 -7.87
N SER A 40 -2.65 -1.18 -8.97
CA SER A 40 -3.22 -0.93 -10.30
C SER A 40 -3.81 -2.18 -10.98
N ASN A 41 -4.69 -2.89 -10.28
CA ASN A 41 -5.36 -4.10 -10.75
C ASN A 41 -6.88 -3.89 -10.77
N ARG A 42 -7.55 -4.34 -11.85
CA ARG A 42 -9.01 -4.17 -12.04
C ARG A 42 -9.85 -4.94 -11.03
N GLN A 43 -9.30 -5.97 -10.39
CA GLN A 43 -9.96 -6.75 -9.34
C GLN A 43 -9.93 -6.05 -7.97
N VAL A 44 -9.10 -5.02 -7.82
CA VAL A 44 -9.02 -4.24 -6.58
C VAL A 44 -10.04 -3.09 -6.62
N SER A 45 -10.74 -2.88 -5.51
CA SER A 45 -11.68 -1.78 -5.36
C SER A 45 -10.97 -0.42 -5.48
N ARG A 46 -11.72 0.63 -5.87
CA ARG A 46 -11.19 2.01 -5.91
C ARG A 46 -10.56 2.40 -4.57
N ARG A 47 -11.27 2.08 -3.47
CA ARG A 47 -10.82 2.10 -2.08
C ARG A 47 -11.17 0.75 -1.49
N HIS A 48 -10.18 -0.01 -1.05
CA HIS A 48 -10.32 -1.41 -0.68
C HIS A 48 -10.21 -1.62 0.83
N ALA A 49 -9.20 -1.00 1.46
CA ALA A 49 -8.95 -1.03 2.90
C ALA A 49 -8.51 0.36 3.39
#